data_AF-A0ABD3VX44-F1
#
_entry.id   AF-A0ABD3VX44-F1
#
_cell.length_a   1.000
_cell.length_b   1.000
_cell.length_c   1.000
_cell.angle_alpha   90.00
_cell.angle_beta   90.00
_cell.angle_gamma   90.00
#
_symmetry.space_group_name_H-M   'P 1'
#
loop_
_entity.id
_entity.type
_entity.pdbx_description
1 polymer ?
#
loop_
_entity_poly.entity_id
_entity_poly.type
_entity_poly.pdbx_seq_one_letter_code
_entity_poly.pdbx_strand_id
1 'polypeptide(L)'
;MFRVTQTCCHYEKMADFLKELPSYNETNFTRFHADSGNGKTNMKRPAVYISTKDYPEQQIITTEKTNILLRYLHQQWDRKNSCKRDSTRASLESCEGTSPQKMPRLSQEDDNS
;
A
#
# COMPACT_ATOMS: atom_id res chain seq x y z
N MET A 1 39.26 30.29 -15.00
CA MET A 1 38.12 30.29 -15.94
C MET A 1 37.73 28.84 -16.25
N PHE A 2 37.10 28.09 -15.32
CA PHE A 2 36.55 26.74 -15.57
C PHE A 2 35.73 26.28 -14.34
N ARG A 3 34.46 26.69 -14.20
CA ARG A 3 33.47 26.07 -13.26
C ARG A 3 32.01 26.34 -13.68
N VAL A 4 31.70 26.25 -14.98
CA VAL A 4 30.31 26.40 -15.49
C VAL A 4 29.79 25.10 -16.13
N THR A 5 30.65 24.14 -16.45
CA THR A 5 30.25 22.90 -17.17
C THR A 5 29.66 21.81 -16.28
N GLN A 6 30.04 21.73 -14.99
CA GLN A 6 29.62 20.61 -14.12
C GLN A 6 28.14 20.68 -13.71
N THR A 7 27.56 21.88 -13.59
CA THR A 7 26.13 22.07 -13.28
C THR A 7 25.23 21.71 -14.46
N CYS A 8 25.67 21.99 -15.70
CA CYS A 8 24.91 21.66 -16.91
C CYS A 8 24.82 20.14 -17.14
N CYS A 9 25.93 19.40 -16.96
CA CYS A 9 25.94 17.94 -17.14
C CYS A 9 25.05 17.19 -16.13
N HIS A 10 24.81 17.78 -14.95
CA HIS A 10 23.94 17.18 -13.94
C HIS A 10 22.46 17.40 -14.25
N TYR A 11 22.12 18.56 -14.81
CA TYR A 11 20.77 18.90 -15.24
C TYR A 11 20.29 18.05 -16.43
N GLU A 12 21.16 17.73 -17.40
CA GLU A 12 20.80 16.85 -18.53
C GLU A 12 20.40 15.45 -18.06
N LYS A 13 21.15 14.86 -17.11
CA LYS A 13 20.82 13.54 -16.54
C LYS A 13 19.49 13.53 -15.79
N MET A 14 19.15 14.62 -15.11
CA MET A 14 17.87 14.78 -14.43
C MET A 14 16.72 14.97 -15.42
N ALA A 15 16.94 15.72 -16.50
CA ALA A 15 15.94 15.93 -17.53
C ALA A 15 15.61 14.62 -18.27
N ASP A 16 16.61 13.80 -18.61
CA ASP A 16 16.39 12.49 -19.24
C ASP A 16 15.58 11.54 -18.37
N PHE A 17 15.85 11.53 -17.06
CA PHE A 17 15.08 10.76 -16.09
C PHE A 17 13.60 11.18 -16.00
N LEU A 18 13.29 12.46 -16.25
CA LEU A 18 11.92 13.00 -16.16
C LEU A 18 11.12 12.95 -17.47
N LYS A 19 11.71 12.48 -18.58
CA LYS A 19 11.05 12.42 -19.90
C LYS A 19 10.03 11.29 -20.02
N GLU A 20 10.17 10.23 -19.23
CA GLU A 20 9.39 8.99 -19.38
C GLU A 20 8.44 8.75 -18.20
N LEU A 21 7.67 9.78 -17.83
CA LEU A 21 6.63 9.60 -16.81
C LEU A 21 5.45 8.78 -17.38
N PRO A 22 4.85 7.87 -16.59
CA PRO A 22 3.72 7.07 -17.04
C PRO A 22 2.56 7.93 -17.54
N SER A 23 2.10 7.62 -18.75
CA SER A 23 0.93 8.22 -19.37
C SER A 23 -0.09 7.13 -19.69
N TYR A 24 -1.20 7.09 -18.94
CA TYR A 24 -2.30 6.16 -19.23
C TYR A 24 -3.06 6.54 -20.51
N ASN A 25 -3.11 7.83 -20.84
CA ASN A 25 -3.71 8.37 -22.05
C ASN A 25 -3.07 9.72 -22.38
N GLU A 26 -2.39 9.80 -23.52
CA GLU A 26 -1.69 10.99 -23.99
C GLU A 26 -2.59 12.22 -24.15
N THR A 27 -3.89 12.02 -24.38
CA THR A 27 -4.84 13.12 -24.62
C THR A 27 -5.31 13.82 -23.34
N ASN A 28 -5.18 13.20 -22.16
CA ASN A 28 -5.78 13.64 -20.88
C ASN A 28 -5.50 15.12 -20.53
N PHE A 29 -4.32 15.63 -20.86
CA PHE A 29 -3.90 17.00 -20.51
C PHE A 29 -3.61 17.89 -21.72
N THR A 30 -3.71 17.36 -22.95
CA THR A 30 -3.38 18.12 -24.18
C THR A 30 -4.26 19.34 -24.41
N ARG A 31 -5.49 19.33 -23.88
CA ARG A 31 -6.48 20.41 -24.03
C ARG A 31 -6.63 21.27 -22.78
N PHE A 32 -5.83 21.01 -21.74
CA PHE A 32 -5.89 21.80 -20.52
C PHE A 32 -5.22 23.16 -20.74
N HIS A 33 -5.99 24.24 -20.61
CA HIS A 33 -5.50 25.61 -20.70
C HIS A 33 -5.78 26.33 -19.38
N ALA A 34 -4.73 26.69 -18.64
CA ALA A 34 -4.86 27.42 -17.38
C ALA A 34 -5.45 28.83 -17.56
N ASP A 35 -5.26 29.43 -18.75
CA ASP A 35 -5.63 30.82 -19.04
C ASP A 35 -6.96 30.97 -19.81
N SER A 36 -7.56 29.86 -20.25
CA SER A 36 -8.78 29.89 -21.06
C SER A 36 -10.02 29.92 -20.17
N GLY A 37 -10.40 31.12 -19.75
CA GLY A 37 -11.74 31.42 -19.24
C GLY A 37 -11.85 31.60 -17.73
N ASN A 38 -11.78 32.87 -17.32
CA ASN A 38 -12.31 33.44 -16.07
C ASN A 38 -11.52 33.16 -14.77
N GLY A 39 -10.69 34.15 -14.42
CA GLY A 39 -10.12 34.39 -13.08
C GLY A 39 -11.14 34.69 -11.97
N LYS A 40 -12.18 33.88 -11.85
CA LYS A 40 -12.95 33.70 -10.62
C LYS A 40 -13.17 32.22 -10.52
N THR A 41 -12.35 31.60 -9.68
CA THR A 41 -12.47 30.26 -9.14
C THR A 41 -13.85 30.07 -8.50
N ASN A 42 -14.90 30.02 -9.32
CA ASN A 42 -16.06 29.24 -8.97
C ASN A 42 -15.56 27.79 -9.06
N MET A 43 -14.90 27.38 -7.99
CA MET A 43 -14.73 26.01 -7.54
C MET A 43 -16.14 25.43 -7.53
N LYS A 44 -16.68 25.09 -8.71
CA LYS A 44 -17.93 24.38 -8.85
C LYS A 44 -17.64 23.05 -8.18
N ARG A 45 -17.97 23.00 -6.88
CA ARG A 45 -17.83 21.79 -6.08
C ARG A 45 -18.44 20.67 -6.93
N PRO A 46 -17.72 19.55 -7.12
CA PRO A 46 -18.28 18.41 -7.83
C PRO A 46 -19.70 18.15 -7.30
N ALA A 47 -20.64 17.91 -8.20
CA ALA A 47 -22.00 17.67 -7.82
C ALA A 47 -22.05 16.52 -6.80
N VAL A 48 -22.81 16.71 -5.72
CA VAL A 48 -22.96 15.68 -4.69
C VAL A 48 -23.74 14.51 -5.28
N TYR A 49 -23.19 13.30 -5.17
CA TYR A 49 -23.93 12.09 -5.56
C TYR A 49 -25.06 11.84 -4.56
N ILE A 50 -26.30 11.82 -5.04
CA ILE A 50 -27.48 11.45 -4.27
C ILE A 50 -27.99 10.13 -4.85
N SER A 51 -27.86 9.04 -4.09
CA SER A 51 -28.40 7.75 -4.52
C SER A 51 -29.93 7.80 -4.49
N THR A 52 -30.57 7.53 -5.63
CA THR A 52 -32.04 7.50 -5.77
C THR A 52 -32.60 6.09 -5.92
N LYS A 53 -31.72 5.10 -6.00
CA LYS A 53 -32.05 3.69 -6.19
C LYS A 53 -31.34 2.86 -5.14
N ASP A 54 -32.05 1.90 -4.59
CA ASP A 54 -31.48 0.89 -3.71
C ASP A 54 -30.95 -0.27 -4.54
N TYR A 55 -29.68 -0.61 -4.31
CA TYR A 55 -29.03 -1.78 -4.90
C TYR A 55 -28.67 -2.74 -3.76
N PRO A 56 -29.02 -4.04 -3.85
CA PRO A 56 -28.67 -4.98 -2.81
C PRO A 56 -27.16 -5.25 -2.79
N GLU A 57 -26.58 -5.32 -1.60
CA GLU A 57 -25.17 -5.65 -1.42
C GLU A 57 -24.92 -7.14 -1.71
N GLN A 58 -23.84 -7.43 -2.43
CA GLN A 58 -23.47 -8.81 -2.75
C GLN A 58 -22.89 -9.56 -1.54
N GLN A 59 -22.20 -8.87 -0.63
CA GLN A 59 -21.53 -9.47 0.53
C GLN A 59 -21.61 -8.54 1.74
N ILE A 60 -21.74 -9.12 2.93
CA ILE A 60 -21.78 -8.40 4.21
C ILE A 60 -20.48 -8.65 4.97
N ILE A 61 -19.79 -7.57 5.33
CA ILE A 61 -18.62 -7.64 6.21
C ILE A 61 -19.10 -7.91 7.63
N THR A 62 -18.79 -9.10 8.15
CA THR A 62 -19.16 -9.51 9.51
C THR A 62 -17.90 -9.62 10.38
N THR A 63 -17.95 -9.04 11.57
CA THR A 63 -16.89 -9.21 12.58
C THR A 63 -17.13 -10.48 13.38
N GLU A 64 -16.04 -11.16 13.73
CA GLU A 64 -16.13 -12.33 14.60
C GLU A 64 -16.63 -11.89 16.00
N LYS A 65 -17.64 -12.59 16.52
CA LYS A 65 -18.23 -12.28 17.83
C LYS A 65 -17.41 -12.76 19.01
N THR A 66 -16.38 -13.59 18.78
CA THR A 66 -15.62 -14.20 19.86
C THR A 66 -14.67 -13.20 20.50
N ASN A 67 -14.49 -13.32 21.81
CA ASN A 67 -13.46 -12.55 22.50
C ASN A 67 -12.08 -13.00 22.04
N ILE A 68 -11.21 -12.04 21.73
CA ILE A 68 -9.87 -12.32 21.19
C ILE A 68 -9.03 -13.24 22.10
N LEU A 69 -9.21 -13.16 23.43
CA LEU A 69 -8.50 -14.01 24.38
C LEU A 69 -9.01 -15.45 24.32
N LEU A 70 -10.33 -15.64 24.28
CA LEU A 70 -10.94 -16.97 24.21
C LEU A 70 -10.59 -17.69 22.91
N ARG A 71 -10.63 -16.96 21.79
CA ARG A 71 -10.17 -17.49 20.48
C ARG A 71 -8.74 -17.99 20.54
N TYR A 72 -7.84 -17.21 21.17
CA TYR A 72 -6.44 -17.60 21.34
C TYR A 72 -6.29 -18.87 22.19
N LEU A 73 -6.97 -18.94 23.34
CA LEU A 73 -6.89 -20.10 24.23
C LEU A 73 -7.45 -21.37 23.58
N HIS A 74 -8.60 -21.29 22.91
CA HIS A 74 -9.16 -22.41 22.13
C HIS A 74 -8.19 -22.87 21.04
N GLN A 75 -7.60 -21.94 20.29
CA GLN A 75 -6.62 -22.28 19.26
C GLN A 75 -5.40 -22.99 19.84
N GLN A 76 -4.88 -22.54 20.98
CA GLN A 76 -3.75 -23.20 21.65
C GLN A 76 -4.13 -24.59 22.16
N TRP A 77 -5.34 -24.75 22.69
CA TRP A 77 -5.87 -26.02 23.15
C TRP A 77 -6.08 -27.01 22.00
N ASP A 78 -6.73 -26.60 20.92
CA ASP A 78 -6.99 -27.42 19.74
C ASP A 78 -5.68 -27.86 19.07
N ARG A 79 -4.71 -26.95 18.93
CA ARG A 79 -3.36 -27.30 18.43
C ARG A 79 -2.70 -28.39 19.28
N LYS A 80 -2.77 -28.28 20.61
CA LYS A 80 -2.19 -29.28 21.53
C LYS A 80 -2.92 -30.62 21.47
N ASN A 81 -4.21 -30.62 21.19
CA ASN A 81 -5.01 -31.84 21.10
C ASN A 81 -4.97 -32.50 19.71
N SER A 82 -4.75 -31.73 18.64
CA SER A 82 -4.50 -32.28 17.30
C SER A 82 -3.22 -33.13 17.27
N CYS A 83 -2.15 -32.73 17.98
CA CYS A 83 -0.96 -33.56 18.16
C CYS A 83 -1.23 -34.92 18.83
N LYS A 84 -2.23 -34.99 19.71
CA LYS A 84 -2.56 -36.24 20.42
C LYS A 84 -3.42 -37.19 19.58
N ARG A 85 -4.17 -36.66 18.61
CA ARG A 85 -5.06 -37.43 17.75
C ARG A 85 -4.34 -38.04 16.54
N ASP A 86 -3.22 -37.44 16.12
CA ASP A 86 -2.43 -37.85 14.95
C ASP A 86 -1.27 -38.80 15.30
N SER A 87 -1.08 -39.19 16.57
CA SER A 87 -0.09 -40.23 16.93
C SER A 87 -0.43 -41.62 16.35
N THR A 88 -1.54 -41.78 15.63
CA THR A 88 -1.86 -42.97 14.82
C THR A 88 -1.58 -42.80 13.32
N ARG A 89 -1.21 -41.60 12.82
CA ARG A 89 -0.82 -41.38 11.42
C ARG A 89 0.37 -40.40 11.32
N ALA A 90 1.54 -40.99 11.14
CA ALA A 90 2.72 -40.39 10.52
C ALA A 90 3.40 -39.22 11.26
N SER A 91 4.55 -39.56 11.85
CA SER A 91 5.75 -38.74 11.87
C SER A 91 5.89 -37.89 10.60
N LEU A 92 5.95 -36.55 10.75
CA LEU A 92 6.98 -35.67 10.17
C LEU A 92 6.64 -34.19 10.45
N GLU A 93 7.64 -33.52 11.03
CA GLU A 93 7.99 -32.11 10.86
C GLU A 93 7.30 -31.03 11.73
N SER A 94 8.10 -30.59 12.71
CA SER A 94 8.25 -29.22 13.21
C SER A 94 7.05 -28.58 13.93
N CYS A 95 6.99 -28.82 15.24
CA CYS A 95 6.26 -28.00 16.20
C CYS A 95 7.23 -27.39 17.22
N GLU A 96 8.19 -26.57 16.75
CA GLU A 96 8.94 -25.60 17.58
C GLU A 96 8.70 -24.21 16.99
N GLY A 97 8.09 -23.28 17.74
CA GLY A 97 8.84 -22.21 18.41
C GLY A 97 9.39 -21.22 17.39
N THR A 98 8.99 -19.95 17.32
CA THR A 98 9.51 -18.89 18.19
C THR A 98 9.12 -17.52 17.61
N SER A 99 8.84 -16.57 18.50
CA SER A 99 8.98 -15.09 18.37
C SER A 99 8.36 -14.33 17.16
N PRO A 100 7.68 -13.20 17.40
CA PRO A 100 7.47 -12.19 16.36
C PRO A 100 8.84 -11.61 16.00
N GLN A 101 9.40 -11.98 14.84
CA GLN A 101 10.60 -11.34 14.34
C GLN A 101 10.27 -9.87 14.03
N LYS A 102 10.80 -8.97 14.87
CA LYS A 102 10.82 -7.54 14.60
C LYS A 102 11.53 -7.33 13.26
N MET A 103 10.89 -6.62 12.35
CA MET A 103 11.54 -6.11 11.14
C MET A 103 12.76 -5.27 11.54
N PRO A 104 13.96 -5.53 11.00
CA PRO A 104 15.09 -4.63 11.18
C PRO A 104 14.72 -3.26 10.61
N ARG A 105 14.80 -2.20 11.42
CA ARG A 105 14.80 -0.83 10.90
C ARG A 105 16.11 -0.66 10.13
N LEU A 106 16.03 -0.41 8.82
CA LEU A 106 17.16 0.06 8.05
C LEU A 106 17.60 1.40 8.64
N SER A 107 18.67 1.39 9.42
CA SER A 107 19.40 2.59 9.78
C SER A 107 20.02 3.12 8.50
N GLN A 108 19.51 4.27 8.06
CA GLN A 108 20.06 5.12 7.02
C GLN A 108 21.49 5.48 7.43
N GLU A 109 22.48 5.00 6.68
CA GLU A 109 23.87 5.43 6.84
C GLU A 109 23.98 6.85 6.27
N ASP A 110 24.28 7.81 7.15
CA ASP A 110 24.66 9.16 6.79
C ASP A 110 26.11 9.14 6.27
N ASP A 111 26.30 8.99 4.97
CA ASP A 111 27.57 9.29 4.30
C ASP A 111 27.71 10.81 4.15
N ASN A 112 28.40 11.44 5.10
CA ASN A 112 28.96 12.78 4.95
C ASN A 112 30.25 12.95 5.77
N SER A 113 31.40 12.67 5.16
CA SER A 113 32.58 13.57 5.03
C SER A 113 33.83 12.80 4.62
#